data_AF-A0A966J0U7-F1
#
_entry.id   AF-A0A966J0U7-F1
#
_cell.length_a   1.000
_cell.length_b   1.000
_cell.length_c   1.000
_cell.angle_alpha   90.00
_cell.angle_beta   90.00
_cell.angle_gamma   90.00
#
_symmetry.space_group_name_H-M   'P 1'
#
loop_
_entity.id
_entity.type
_entity.pdbx_description
1 polymer ?
#
loop_
_entity_poly.entity_id
_entity_poly.type
_entity_poly.pdbx_seq_one_letter_code
_entity_poly.pdbx_strand_id
1 'polypeptide(L)' 'MNTNTILKKLSETLEARKKDDPSKSYTASLYRDGLEAILKKVNEEAFETIIA' A
#
# COMPACT_ATOMS: atom_id res chain seq x y z
N MET A 1 20.61 -1.79 10.79
CA MET A 1 19.23 -2.31 10.72
C MET A 1 19.16 -3.31 9.57
N ASN A 2 18.54 -4.46 9.76
CA ASN A 2 18.39 -5.46 8.69
C ASN A 2 17.18 -5.08 7.81
N THR A 3 17.33 -5.06 6.49
CA THR A 3 16.26 -4.68 5.55
C THR A 3 14.99 -5.49 5.74
N ASN A 4 15.14 -6.79 6.08
CA ASN A 4 14.01 -7.68 6.32
C ASN A 4 13.15 -7.21 7.50
N THR A 5 13.78 -6.70 8.57
CA THR A 5 13.04 -6.09 9.70
C THR A 5 12.25 -4.84 9.33
N ILE A 6 12.70 -4.06 8.33
CA ILE A 6 11.98 -2.84 7.92
C ILE A 6 10.73 -3.19 7.11
N LEU A 7 10.86 -4.08 6.12
CA LEU A 7 9.73 -4.52 5.31
C LEU A 7 8.66 -5.24 6.15
N LYS A 8 9.09 -6.00 7.17
CA LYS A 8 8.16 -6.60 8.14
C LYS A 8 7.34 -5.55 8.90
N LYS A 9 7.98 -4.51 9.43
CA LYS A 9 7.28 -3.41 10.13
C LYS A 9 6.33 -2.64 9.21
N LEU A 10 6.74 -2.45 7.96
CA LEU A 10 5.88 -1.82 6.95
C LEU A 10 4.64 -2.67 6.71
N SER A 11 4.81 -3.99 6.52
CA SER A 11 3.69 -4.93 6.37
C SER A 11 2.74 -4.88 7.57
N GLU A 12 3.27 -4.94 8.79
CA GLU A 12 2.47 -4.81 10.02
C GLU A 12 1.69 -3.48 10.08
N THR A 13 2.30 -2.39 9.63
CA THR A 13 1.65 -1.06 9.55
C THR A 13 0.52 -1.05 8.52
N LEU A 14 0.73 -1.66 7.35
CA LEU A 14 -0.29 -1.74 6.30
C LEU A 14 -1.48 -2.60 6.76
N GLU A 15 -1.22 -3.74 7.42
CA GLU A 15 -2.26 -4.60 8.00
C GLU A 15 -3.10 -3.87 9.06
N ALA A 16 -2.45 -3.15 9.99
CA ALA A 16 -3.14 -2.39 11.01
C ALA A 16 -4.07 -1.31 10.41
N ARG A 17 -3.63 -0.67 9.33
CA ARG A 17 -4.38 0.42 8.67
C ARG A 17 -5.47 -0.04 7.71
N LYS A 18 -5.64 -1.34 7.44
CA LYS A 18 -6.64 -1.86 6.49
C LYS A 18 -8.07 -1.42 6.82
N LYS A 19 -8.40 -1.32 8.11
CA LYS A 19 -9.75 -1.03 8.62
C LYS A 19 -9.87 0.33 9.32
N ASP A 20 -8.84 1.18 9.18
CA ASP A 20 -8.88 2.54 9.71
C ASP A 20 -9.88 3.41 8.95
N ASP A 21 -10.09 4.64 9.43
CA ASP A 21 -10.89 5.66 8.75
C ASP A 21 -10.34 5.97 7.35
N PRO A 22 -11.07 5.62 6.27
CA PRO A 22 -10.64 5.86 4.88
C PRO A 22 -10.45 7.34 4.52
N SER A 23 -10.99 8.28 5.30
CA SER A 23 -10.78 9.71 5.09
C SER A 23 -9.42 10.20 5.64
N LYS A 24 -8.78 9.41 6.50
CA LYS A 24 -7.52 9.76 7.19
C LYS A 24 -6.35 8.86 6.81
N SER A 25 -6.62 7.70 6.20
CA SER A 25 -5.61 6.70 5.83
C SER A 25 -5.76 6.32 4.36
N TYR A 26 -4.71 6.56 3.58
CA TYR A 26 -4.68 6.17 2.17
C TYR A 26 -4.72 4.64 1.97
N THR A 27 -4.09 3.90 2.88
CA THR A 27 -4.19 2.43 2.90
C THR A 27 -5.66 2.02 3.07
N ALA A 28 -6.37 2.60 4.03
CA ALA A 28 -7.78 2.29 4.25
C ALA A 28 -8.66 2.71 3.06
N SER A 29 -8.39 3.86 2.42
CA SER A 29 -9.11 4.27 1.22
C SER A 29 -8.94 3.27 0.08
N LEU A 30 -7.71 2.81 -0.17
CA LEU A 30 -7.46 1.78 -1.20
C LEU A 30 -8.18 0.47 -0.90
N TYR A 31 -8.19 0.01 0.35
CA TYR A 31 -8.92 -1.21 0.72
C TYR A 31 -10.45 -1.05 0.64
N ARG A 32 -10.98 0.12 0.98
CA ARG A 32 -12.40 0.45 0.77
C ARG A 32 -12.77 0.45 -0.71
N ASP A 33 -11.91 1.02 -1.55
CA ASP A 33 -12.13 1.14 -3.00
C ASP A 33 -11.91 -0.21 -3.73
N GLY A 34 -11.26 -1.17 -3.07
CA GLY A 34 -11.21 -2.57 -3.46
C GLY A 34 -10.00 -2.96 -4.30
N LEU A 35 -10.00 -4.23 -4.73
CA LEU A 35 -8.85 -4.85 -5.42
C LEU A 35 -8.47 -4.13 -6.72
N GLU A 36 -9.45 -3.67 -7.50
CA GLU A 36 -9.20 -2.98 -8.77
C GLU A 36 -8.39 -1.68 -8.57
N ALA A 37 -8.72 -0.90 -7.54
CA ALA A 37 -7.99 0.33 -7.22
C ALA A 37 -6.53 0.04 -6.84
N ILE A 38 -6.29 -1.02 -6.06
CA ILE A 38 -4.95 -1.47 -5.68
C ILE A 38 -4.16 -1.93 -6.91
N LEU A 39 -4.75 -2.75 -7.78
CA LEU A 39 -4.09 -3.24 -9.00
C LEU A 39 -3.73 -2.09 -9.94
N LYS A 40 -4.60 -1.09 -10.07
CA LYS A 40 -4.32 0.11 -10.86
C LYS A 40 -3.08 0.83 -10.36
N LYS A 41 -2.94 1.04 -9.04
CA LYS A 41 -1.76 1.66 -8.45
C LYS A 41 -0.49 0.82 -8.66
N VAL A 42 -0.57 -0.50 -8.50
CA VAL A 42 0.60 -1.37 -8.77
C VAL A 42 1.06 -1.25 -10.22
N ASN A 43 0.13 -1.24 -11.17
CA ASN A 43 0.46 -1.07 -12.59
C ASN A 43 1.10 0.29 -12.87
N GLU A 44 0.54 1.38 -12.32
CA GLU A 44 1.07 2.74 -12.47
C GLU A 44 2.53 2.83 -12.01
N GLU A 45 2.82 2.41 -10.77
CA GLU A 45 4.17 2.47 -10.21
C GLU A 45 5.15 1.53 -10.93
N ALA A 46 4.67 0.38 -11.43
CA ALA A 46 5.49 -0.52 -12.24
C ALA A 46 5.93 0.13 -13.55
N PHE A 47 5.04 0.85 -14.24
CA PHE A 47 5.40 1.60 -15.44
C PHE A 47 6.34 2.77 -15.13
N GLU A 48 6.09 3.52 -14.06
CA GLU A 48 6.98 4.59 -13.62
C GLU A 48 8.39 4.07 -13.29
N THR A 49 8.49 2.91 -12.65
CA THR A 49 9.77 2.26 -12.32
C THR A 49 10.57 1.84 -13.55
N ILE A 50 9.90 1.47 -14.66
CA ILE A 50 10.57 1.12 -15.93
C ILE A 50 11.14 2.37 -16.61
N ILE A 51 10.46 3.51 -16.47
CA ILE A 51 10.79 4.77 -17.16
C ILE A 51 11.84 5.58 -16.40
N ALA A 52 11.83 5.52 -15.07
CA ALA A 52 12.74 6.25 -14.18
C ALA A 52 14.17 5.69 -14.18
#